data_AF-A0A936DBA4-F1
#
_entry.id   AF-A0A936DBA4-F1
#
_cell.length_a   1.000
_cell.length_b   1.000
_cell.length_c   1.000
_cell.angle_alpha   90.00
_cell.angle_beta   90.00
_cell.angle_gamma   90.00
#
_symmetry.space_group_name_H-M   'P 1'
#
loop_
_entity.id
_entity.type
_entity.pdbx_description
1 polymer ?
#
loop_
_entity_poly.entity_id
_entity_poly.type
_entity_poly.pdbx_seq_one_letter_code
_entity_poly.pdbx_strand_id
1 'polypeptide(L)' 'MPGRIVRVLVAQGDVVEPNAAVVIVEAMKMENEVRSGARAKVVRIAVAAGDTVDAGQLLCELEPHGDTSGETAPA' A
#
# COMPACT_ATOMS: atom_id res chain seq x y z
N MET A 1 13.49 -5.36 -6.86
CA MET A 1 12.76 -6.57 -7.28
C MET A 1 11.43 -6.09 -7.82
N PRO A 2 11.25 -6.10 -9.15
CA PRO A 2 10.06 -5.54 -9.77
C PRO A 2 8.84 -6.38 -9.40
N GLY A 3 7.84 -5.73 -8.83
CA GLY A 3 6.52 -6.27 -8.57
C GLY A 3 5.50 -5.70 -9.57
N ARG A 4 4.34 -6.31 -9.64
CA ARG A 4 3.22 -5.83 -10.44
C ARG A 4 2.04 -5.56 -9.56
N ILE A 5 1.37 -4.42 -9.73
CA ILE A 5 0.11 -4.19 -9.05
C ILE A 5 -0.95 -5.12 -9.64
N VAL A 6 -1.48 -6.01 -8.82
CA VAL A 6 -2.59 -6.89 -9.22
C VAL A 6 -3.89 -6.11 -9.10
N ARG A 7 -4.13 -5.50 -7.93
CA ARG A 7 -5.34 -4.75 -7.62
C ARG A 7 -5.04 -3.65 -6.61
N VAL A 8 -5.70 -2.51 -6.79
CA VAL A 8 -5.78 -1.44 -5.79
C VAL A 8 -7.14 -1.57 -5.10
N LEU A 9 -7.14 -1.70 -3.78
CA LEU A 9 -8.35 -1.89 -2.97
C LEU A 9 -8.92 -0.56 -2.46
N VAL A 10 -8.20 0.54 -2.72
CA VAL A 10 -8.50 1.88 -2.21
C VAL A 10 -8.56 2.89 -3.34
N ALA A 11 -9.26 4.00 -3.11
CA ALA A 11 -9.32 5.11 -4.03
C ALA A 11 -8.74 6.40 -3.41
N GLN A 12 -8.44 7.40 -4.25
CA GLN A 12 -8.04 8.71 -3.75
C GLN A 12 -9.17 9.32 -2.91
N GLY A 13 -8.84 9.80 -1.71
CA GLY A 13 -9.79 10.35 -0.75
C GLY A 13 -10.41 9.32 0.20
N ASP A 14 -10.14 8.03 -0.01
CA ASP A 14 -10.67 6.94 0.81
C ASP A 14 -9.96 6.85 2.17
N VAL A 15 -10.63 6.32 3.18
CA VAL A 15 -10.10 6.18 4.53
C VAL A 15 -9.84 4.69 4.81
N VAL A 16 -8.58 4.34 5.01
CA VAL A 16 -8.16 2.99 5.36
C VAL A 16 -8.07 2.81 6.87
N GLU A 17 -8.48 1.64 7.34
CA GLU A 17 -8.36 1.23 8.73
C GLU A 17 -6.98 0.60 9.02
N PRO A 18 -6.52 0.56 10.29
CA PRO A 18 -5.33 -0.20 10.65
C PRO A 18 -5.47 -1.67 10.24
N ASN A 19 -4.41 -2.26 9.68
CA ASN A 19 -4.35 -3.60 9.08
C ASN A 19 -5.21 -3.80 7.81
N ALA A 20 -5.89 -2.77 7.32
CA ALA A 20 -6.63 -2.86 6.06
C ALA A 20 -5.67 -2.99 4.88
N ALA A 21 -5.99 -3.90 3.95
CA ALA A 21 -5.23 -4.07 2.72
C ALA A 21 -5.49 -2.90 1.77
N VAL A 22 -4.42 -2.25 1.34
CA VAL A 22 -4.43 -1.04 0.50
C VAL A 22 -4.22 -1.41 -0.97
N VAL A 23 -3.18 -2.21 -1.23
CA VAL A 23 -2.83 -2.64 -2.59
C VAL A 23 -2.27 -4.07 -2.56
N ILE A 24 -2.51 -4.81 -3.63
CA ILE A 24 -1.99 -6.16 -3.83
C ILE A 24 -0.92 -6.09 -4.90
N VAL A 25 0.29 -6.50 -4.55
CA VAL A 25 1.46 -6.53 -5.43
C VAL A 25 1.89 -7.97 -5.66
N GLU A 26 1.99 -8.41 -6.90
CA GLU A 26 2.57 -9.70 -7.24
C GLU A 26 4.07 -9.54 -7.49
N ALA A 27 4.88 -10.28 -6.74
CA ALA A 27 6.31 -10.40 -6.96
C ALA A 27 6.69 -11.88 -6.95
N MET A 28 7.47 -12.36 -7.92
CA MET A 28 7.98 -13.75 -7.93
C MET A 28 6.90 -14.85 -7.89
N LYS A 29 5.72 -14.63 -8.50
CA LYS A 29 4.53 -15.50 -8.41
C LYS A 29 3.91 -15.59 -7.00
N MET A 30 4.27 -14.68 -6.11
CA MET A 30 3.62 -14.50 -4.81
C MET A 30 2.91 -13.16 -4.76
N GLU A 31 1.65 -13.18 -4.34
CA GLU A 31 0.87 -11.99 -4.06
C GLU A 31 1.20 -11.50 -2.65
N ASN A 32 1.57 -10.24 -2.52
CA ASN A 32 1.86 -9.57 -1.27
C ASN A 32 0.87 -8.42 -1.07
N GLU A 33 0.18 -8.44 0.07
CA GLU A 33 -0.80 -7.43 0.42
C GLU A 33 -0.12 -6.34 1.25
N VAL A 34 -0.08 -5.11 0.72
CA VAL A 34 0.39 -3.96 1.47
C VAL A 34 -0.74 -3.50 2.37
N ARG A 35 -0.54 -3.65 3.68
CA ARG A 35 -1.51 -3.27 4.71
C ARG A 35 -1.13 -1.94 5.33
N SER A 36 -2.14 -1.14 5.69
CA SER A 36 -1.90 0.10 6.42
C SER A 36 -1.51 -0.21 7.86
N GLY A 37 -0.43 0.39 8.36
CA GLY A 37 -0.02 0.24 9.76
C GLY A 37 -0.95 0.96 10.75
N ALA A 38 -1.67 1.98 10.29
CA ALA A 38 -2.59 2.78 11.10
C ALA A 38 -3.78 3.29 10.27
N ARG A 39 -4.75 3.93 10.93
CA ARG A 39 -5.84 4.61 10.24
C ARG A 39 -5.29 5.79 9.43
N ALA A 40 -5.46 5.76 8.12
CA ALA A 40 -4.94 6.78 7.23
C ALA A 40 -5.93 7.14 6.12
N LYS A 41 -5.77 8.31 5.53
CA LYS A 41 -6.54 8.75 4.37
C LYS A 41 -5.66 8.73 3.13
N VAL A 42 -6.16 8.18 2.03
CA VAL A 42 -5.46 8.18 0.75
C VAL A 42 -5.48 9.60 0.18
N VAL A 43 -4.33 10.26 0.15
CA VAL A 43 -4.20 11.61 -0.42
C VAL A 43 -3.95 11.51 -1.92
N ARG A 44 -3.14 10.53 -2.34
CA ARG A 44 -2.75 10.35 -3.73
C ARG A 44 -2.43 8.90 -4.01
N ILE A 45 -2.77 8.44 -5.21
CA ILE A 45 -2.38 7.13 -5.71
C ILE A 45 -1.50 7.36 -6.94
N ALA A 46 -0.27 6.84 -6.92
CA ALA A 46 0.69 6.95 -8.00
C ALA A 46 0.71 5.70 -8.91
N VAL A 47 -0.05 4.66 -8.54
CA VAL A 47 -0.06 3.36 -9.22
C VAL A 47 -1.49 2.91 -9.56
N ALA A 48 -1.62 2.00 -10.53
CA ALA A 48 -2.90 1.43 -10.94
C ALA A 48 -2.80 -0.09 -11.09
N ALA A 49 -3.95 -0.78 -11.12
CA ALA A 49 -3.99 -2.22 -11.39
C ALA A 49 -3.36 -2.53 -12.76
N GLY A 50 -2.40 -3.45 -12.78
CA GLY A 50 -1.61 -3.84 -13.95
C GLY A 50 -0.29 -3.08 -14.12
N ASP A 51 -0.05 -2.04 -13.32
CA ASP A 51 1.17 -1.23 -13.36
C ASP A 51 2.38 -1.98 -12.79
N THR A 52 3.56 -1.70 -13.33
CA THR A 52 4.82 -2.32 -12.87
C THR A 52 5.49 -1.39 -11.87
N VAL A 53 5.79 -1.90 -10.68
CA VAL A 53 6.35 -1.13 -9.58
C VAL A 53 7.67 -1.74 -9.13
N ASP A 54 8.67 -0.89 -8.88
CA ASP A 54 9.95 -1.34 -8.36
C ASP A 54 10.07 -1.19 -6.84
N ALA A 55 11.05 -1.88 -6.27
CA ALA A 55 11.34 -1.78 -4.84
C ALA A 55 11.77 -0.34 -4.52
N GLY A 56 11.03 0.31 -3.61
CA GLY A 56 11.27 1.72 -3.23
C GLY A 56 10.52 2.75 -4.10
N GLN A 57 9.71 2.32 -5.07
CA GLN A 57 8.84 3.22 -5.82
C GLN A 57 7.67 3.70 -4.94
N LEU A 58 7.31 4.97 -5.08
CA LEU A 58 6.12 5.52 -4.44
C LEU A 58 4.86 4.86 -5.02
N LEU A 59 4.10 4.17 -4.17
CA LEU A 59 2.84 3.54 -4.55
C LEU A 59 1.66 4.52 -4.37
N CYS A 60 1.54 5.04 -3.15
CA CYS A 60 0.47 5.94 -2.75
C CYS A 60 0.90 6.77 -1.55
N GLU A 61 0.35 7.98 -1.45
CA GLU A 61 0.50 8.87 -0.29
C GLU A 61 -0.70 8.67 0.63
N LEU A 62 -0.39 8.29 1.87
CA LEU A 62 -1.35 8.09 2.94
C LEU A 62 -1.08 9.13 4.03
N GLU A 63 -2.10 9.86 4.44
CA GLU A 63 -2.01 10.80 5.57
C GLU A 63 -2.61 10.13 6.81
N PRO A 64 -1.79 9.78 7.82
CA PRO A 64 -2.26 9.15 9.04
C PRO A 64 -3.08 10.15 9.86
N HIS A 65 -4.25 9.73 10.33
CA HIS A 65 -5.08 10.55 11.21
C HIS A 65 -4.92 10.05 12.64
N GLY A 66 -3.81 10.48 13.26
CA GLY A 66 -3.52 10.42 14.70
C GLY A 66 -3.77 9.10 15.42
N ASP A 67 -2.77 8.22 15.44
CA ASP A 67 -2.03 7.80 16.65
C ASP A 67 -0.85 6.90 16.26
N THR A 68 0.20 6.92 17.08
CA THR A 68 1.57 6.49 16.76
C THR A 68 1.78 4.98 16.97
N SER A 69 2.83 4.43 16.35
CA SER A 69 3.51 3.15 16.63
C SER A 69 3.22 2.01 15.66
N GLY A 70 4.25 1.63 14.92
CA GLY A 70 4.27 0.50 14.00
C GLY A 70 5.69 0.21 13.52
N GLU A 71 6.63 0.09 14.45
CA GLU A 71 7.81 -0.77 14.27
C GLU A 71 7.27 -2.15 13.82
N THR A 72 7.70 -2.76 12.72
CA THR A 72 8.93 -3.54 12.64
C THR A 72 9.07 -3.98 11.20
N ALA A 73 10.25 -3.80 10.60
CA ALA A 73 10.71 -4.66 9.52
C ALA A 73 11.47 -5.83 10.17
N PRO A 74 10.97 -7.07 10.13
CA PRO A 74 11.79 -8.23 10.45
C PRO A 74 12.22 -8.93 9.16
N ALA A 75 13.50 -8.79 8.79
CA ALA A 75 14.34 -9.82 8.16
C ALA A 75 15.71 -9.23 7.82
#